data_AF-A0A3D3ZKS1-F1
#
_entry.id   AF-A0A3D3ZKS1-F1
#
_cell.length_a   1.000
_cell.length_b   1.000
_cell.length_c   1.000
_cell.angle_alpha   90.00
_cell.angle_beta   90.00
_cell.angle_gamma   90.00
#
_symmetry.space_group_name_H-M   'P 1'
#
loop_
_entity.id
_entity.type
_entity.pdbx_description
1 polymer ?
#
loop_
_entity_poly.entity_id
_entity_poly.type
_entity_poly.pdbx_seq_one_letter_code
_entity_poly.pdbx_strand_id
1 'polypeptide(L)'
;MSRENLHAISKRIQQKFHPGIWIIVGIFTLLGVIFGPTTFTSLAATGDWPTFMYQDSHTGYNSSETIINPSTAPNLKVHWVHTAAGIISSQPVVANGLVYWGSWDGYEHATNNNNAKVWATNIGTTFSNCSFSHVGVAG
;
A
#
# COMPACT_ATOMS: atom_id res chain seq x y z
N MET A 1 -32.10 60.48 -34.56
CA MET A 1 -31.97 59.16 -33.91
C MET A 1 -32.67 59.24 -32.56
N SER A 2 -33.83 58.58 -32.43
CA SER A 2 -34.82 58.77 -31.35
C SER A 2 -34.32 58.24 -29.99
N ARG A 3 -34.70 58.90 -28.88
CA ARG A 3 -34.37 58.51 -27.49
C ARG A 3 -34.80 57.07 -27.14
N GLU A 4 -35.73 56.50 -27.91
CA GLU A 4 -36.19 55.11 -27.78
C GLU A 4 -35.09 54.07 -28.08
N ASN A 5 -34.16 54.36 -28.98
CA ASN A 5 -33.07 53.44 -29.34
C ASN A 5 -32.01 53.31 -28.24
N LEU A 6 -31.75 54.40 -27.49
CA LEU A 6 -30.77 54.39 -26.39
C LEU A 6 -31.25 53.53 -25.21
N HIS A 7 -32.56 53.52 -24.96
CA HIS A 7 -33.15 52.71 -23.89
C HIS A 7 -33.13 51.20 -24.21
N ALA A 8 -33.35 50.85 -25.49
CA ALA A 8 -33.27 49.46 -25.95
C ALA A 8 -31.83 48.90 -25.93
N ILE A 9 -30.83 49.73 -26.21
CA ILE A 9 -29.40 49.36 -26.16
C ILE A 9 -28.95 49.18 -24.69
N SER A 10 -29.36 50.07 -23.79
CA SER A 10 -29.06 49.97 -22.35
C SER A 10 -29.59 48.67 -21.73
N LYS A 11 -30.81 48.26 -22.08
CA LYS A 11 -31.40 47.00 -21.57
C LYS A 11 -30.66 45.74 -22.02
N ARG A 12 -30.07 45.73 -23.23
CA ARG A 12 -29.33 44.57 -23.76
C ARG A 12 -27.96 44.37 -23.11
N ILE A 13 -27.34 45.44 -22.63
CA ILE A 13 -26.00 45.37 -22.00
C ILE A 13 -26.08 44.77 -20.58
N GLN A 14 -27.20 44.98 -19.87
CA GLN A 14 -27.39 44.46 -18.51
C GLN A 14 -27.82 42.97 -18.45
N GLN A 15 -28.13 42.36 -19.60
CA GLN A 15 -28.70 41.00 -19.63
C GLN A 15 -27.63 39.88 -19.76
N LYS A 16 -26.34 40.22 -19.76
CA LYS A 16 -25.26 39.26 -20.06
C LYS A 16 -24.28 39.01 -18.92
N PHE A 17 -24.62 39.36 -17.70
CA PHE A 17 -23.92 38.88 -16.51
C PHE A 17 -24.73 37.76 -15.86
N HIS A 18 -24.33 36.52 -16.11
CA HIS A 18 -24.87 35.34 -15.43
C HIS A 18 -24.02 35.08 -14.18
N PRO A 19 -24.44 35.52 -12.97
CA PRO A 19 -23.67 35.33 -11.75
C PRO A 19 -23.40 33.86 -11.42
N GLY A 20 -24.20 32.92 -11.96
CA GLY A 20 -24.02 31.48 -11.77
C GLY A 20 -22.75 30.89 -12.41
N ILE A 21 -22.19 31.52 -13.45
CA ILE A 21 -20.99 31.01 -14.13
C ILE A 21 -19.75 31.14 -13.24
N TRP A 22 -19.65 32.19 -12.43
CA TRP A 22 -18.53 32.39 -11.51
C TRP A 22 -18.64 31.53 -10.24
N ILE A 23 -19.85 31.18 -9.81
CA ILE A 23 -20.09 30.27 -8.68
C ILE A 23 -19.68 28.84 -9.03
N ILE A 24 -19.98 28.38 -10.25
CA ILE A 24 -19.59 27.03 -10.72
C ILE A 24 -18.06 26.94 -10.89
N VAL A 25 -17.41 27.97 -11.43
CA VAL A 25 -15.93 28.01 -11.55
C VAL A 25 -15.27 28.01 -10.17
N GLY A 26 -15.82 28.73 -9.18
CA GLY A 26 -15.30 28.74 -7.80
C GLY A 26 -15.49 27.41 -7.04
N ILE A 27 -16.53 26.63 -7.35
CA ILE A 27 -16.75 25.30 -6.75
C ILE A 27 -15.81 24.26 -7.38
N PHE A 28 -15.52 24.34 -8.68
CA PHE A 28 -14.57 23.44 -9.34
C PHE A 28 -13.12 23.67 -8.88
N THR A 29 -12.72 24.90 -8.57
CA THR A 29 -11.40 25.17 -7.98
C THR A 29 -11.30 24.72 -6.52
N LEU A 30 -12.39 24.73 -5.75
CA LEU A 30 -12.40 24.25 -4.36
C LEU A 30 -12.37 22.70 -4.27
N LEU A 31 -13.02 21.99 -5.20
CA LEU A 31 -13.01 20.52 -5.25
C LEU A 31 -11.70 19.94 -5.80
N GLY A 32 -10.98 20.65 -6.66
CA GLY A 32 -9.67 20.22 -7.17
C GLY A 32 -8.56 20.13 -6.12
N VAL A 33 -8.69 20.86 -5.01
CA VAL A 33 -7.73 20.80 -3.87
C VAL A 33 -8.03 19.60 -2.95
N ILE A 34 -9.26 19.09 -2.94
CA ILE A 34 -9.66 17.92 -2.13
C ILE A 34 -9.39 16.59 -2.87
N PHE A 35 -9.35 16.62 -4.20
CA PHE A 35 -9.10 15.46 -5.08
C PHE A 35 -7.74 15.51 -5.80
N GLY A 36 -6.76 16.25 -5.28
CA GLY A 36 -5.38 16.09 -5.73
C GLY A 36 -4.87 14.68 -5.37
N PRO A 37 -3.99 14.04 -6.16
CA PRO A 37 -3.39 12.79 -5.77
C PRO A 37 -2.56 13.02 -4.51
N THR A 38 -3.11 12.67 -3.35
CA THR A 38 -2.35 12.59 -2.12
C THR A 38 -1.37 11.43 -2.29
N THR A 39 -0.11 11.75 -2.55
CA THR A 39 0.97 10.78 -2.45
C THR A 39 1.14 10.46 -0.97
N PHE A 40 0.51 9.38 -0.50
CA PHE A 40 0.88 8.80 0.79
C PHE A 40 2.23 8.13 0.61
N THR A 41 3.28 8.73 1.15
CA THR A 41 4.52 7.99 1.40
C THR A 41 4.21 6.96 2.47
N SER A 42 4.02 5.71 2.06
CA SER A 42 3.97 4.56 2.96
C SER A 42 5.35 4.39 3.57
N LEU A 43 5.59 5.04 4.71
CA LEU A 43 6.72 4.70 5.56
C LEU A 43 6.38 3.39 6.26
N ALA A 44 7.29 2.43 6.19
CA ALA A 44 7.26 1.25 7.05
C ALA A 44 7.04 1.70 8.50
N ALA A 45 6.03 1.15 9.17
CA ALA A 45 5.83 1.41 10.58
C ALA A 45 7.05 0.91 11.38
N THR A 46 7.21 1.38 12.61
CA THR A 46 8.32 0.94 13.48
C THR A 46 8.32 -0.59 13.61
N GLY A 47 9.32 -1.26 13.04
CA GLY A 47 9.46 -2.73 13.06
C GLY A 47 8.97 -3.46 11.80
N ASP A 48 8.45 -2.76 10.78
CA ASP A 48 8.10 -3.37 9.50
C ASP A 48 9.34 -3.78 8.69
N TRP A 49 9.18 -4.84 7.90
CA TRP A 49 10.11 -5.34 6.90
C TRP A 49 9.36 -5.54 5.58
N PRO A 50 9.11 -4.45 4.82
CA PRO A 50 8.08 -4.43 3.79
C PRO A 50 8.48 -5.10 2.46
N THR A 51 9.77 -5.38 2.26
CA THR A 51 10.29 -5.97 1.01
C THR A 51 11.46 -6.90 1.27
N PHE A 52 11.83 -7.67 0.25
CA PHE A 52 13.03 -8.50 0.25
C PHE A 52 14.25 -7.67 0.69
N MET A 53 15.02 -8.19 1.65
CA MET A 53 16.19 -7.48 2.20
C MET A 53 15.92 -6.03 2.69
N TYR A 54 14.75 -5.83 3.33
CA TYR A 54 14.31 -4.66 4.09
C TYR A 54 13.92 -3.42 3.27
N GLN A 55 14.74 -3.01 2.31
CA GLN A 55 14.58 -1.78 1.54
C GLN A 55 15.00 -1.99 0.07
N ASP A 56 14.66 -1.07 -0.82
CA ASP A 56 14.92 -1.19 -2.27
C ASP A 56 16.40 -1.39 -2.66
N SER A 57 17.33 -0.94 -1.80
CA SER A 57 18.77 -1.18 -2.01
C SER A 57 19.24 -2.56 -1.53
N HIS A 58 18.33 -3.40 -1.01
CA HIS A 58 18.52 -4.77 -0.58
C HIS A 58 19.73 -4.98 0.35
N THR A 59 19.83 -4.23 1.43
CA THR A 59 20.96 -4.36 2.39
C THR A 59 20.77 -5.48 3.39
N GLY A 60 19.52 -5.88 3.67
CA GLY A 60 19.19 -6.82 4.74
C GLY A 60 19.51 -6.28 6.13
N TYR A 61 19.62 -4.95 6.29
CA TYR A 61 19.99 -4.31 7.54
C TYR A 61 18.91 -3.33 8.01
N ASN A 62 18.40 -3.56 9.22
CA ASN A 62 17.49 -2.63 9.90
C ASN A 62 18.29 -1.70 10.82
N SER A 63 18.52 -0.45 10.38
CA SER A 63 19.22 0.58 11.16
C SER A 63 18.41 1.14 12.33
N SER A 64 17.10 0.84 12.39
CA SER A 64 16.19 1.33 13.43
C SER A 64 15.99 0.34 14.59
N GLU A 65 16.64 -0.83 14.55
CA GLU A 65 16.58 -1.82 15.63
C GLU A 65 17.24 -1.29 16.92
N THR A 66 16.53 -1.35 18.04
CA THR A 66 17.01 -0.83 19.34
C THR A 66 16.81 -1.79 20.51
N ILE A 67 16.02 -2.86 20.32
CA ILE A 67 15.62 -3.79 21.38
C ILE A 67 16.57 -4.99 21.40
N ILE A 68 16.81 -5.61 20.24
CA ILE A 68 17.72 -6.75 20.09
C ILE A 68 19.13 -6.23 19.78
N ASN A 69 20.04 -6.44 20.72
CA ASN A 69 21.44 -6.04 20.62
C ASN A 69 22.33 -7.09 21.32
N PRO A 70 23.67 -6.99 21.27
CA PRO A 70 24.54 -8.01 21.84
C PRO A 70 24.30 -8.31 23.34
N SER A 71 23.79 -7.35 24.11
CA SER A 71 23.49 -7.56 25.54
C SER A 71 22.13 -8.22 25.78
N THR A 72 21.15 -8.04 24.89
CA THR A 72 19.79 -8.58 25.03
C THR A 72 19.58 -9.88 24.26
N ALA A 73 20.33 -10.10 23.18
CA ALA A 73 20.25 -11.30 22.33
C ALA A 73 20.39 -12.63 23.10
N PRO A 74 21.26 -12.77 24.12
CA PRO A 74 21.34 -14.01 24.90
C PRO A 74 20.04 -14.37 25.66
N ASN A 75 19.12 -13.43 25.84
CA ASN A 75 17.86 -13.64 26.55
C ASN A 75 16.69 -13.98 25.61
N LEU A 76 16.92 -14.07 24.30
CA LEU A 76 15.87 -14.39 23.33
C LEU A 76 15.28 -15.78 23.60
N LYS A 77 13.96 -15.86 23.45
CA LYS A 77 13.18 -17.09 23.54
C LYS A 77 12.27 -17.17 22.33
N VAL A 78 11.97 -18.39 21.90
CA VAL A 78 10.97 -18.61 20.84
C VAL A 78 9.63 -18.06 21.32
N HIS A 79 9.05 -17.15 20.52
CA HIS A 79 7.72 -16.60 20.79
C HIS A 79 6.61 -17.53 20.28
N TRP A 80 6.76 -18.04 19.05
CA TRP A 80 5.86 -19.03 18.45
C TRP A 80 6.55 -19.82 17.34
N VAL A 81 5.91 -20.92 16.91
CA VAL A 81 6.34 -21.77 15.78
C VAL A 81 5.12 -22.10 14.92
N HIS A 82 5.28 -22.05 13.59
CA HIS A 82 4.27 -22.51 12.63
C HIS A 82 4.78 -23.72 11.84
N THR A 83 3.95 -24.72 11.65
CA THR A 83 4.26 -25.88 10.80
C THR A 83 3.64 -25.67 9.43
N ALA A 84 4.47 -25.47 8.41
CA ALA A 84 4.03 -25.39 7.02
C ALA A 84 3.80 -26.77 6.41
N ALA A 85 2.91 -26.86 5.42
CA ALA A 85 2.63 -28.12 4.71
C ALA A 85 3.57 -28.36 3.51
N GLY A 86 4.20 -27.31 2.98
CA GLY A 86 5.24 -27.41 1.96
C GLY A 86 6.58 -26.81 2.42
N ILE A 87 7.61 -26.95 1.58
CA ILE A 87 8.91 -26.31 1.78
C ILE A 87 8.73 -24.80 1.86
N ILE A 88 9.43 -24.16 2.79
CA ILE A 88 9.53 -22.71 2.89
C ILE A 88 10.90 -22.30 2.35
N SER A 89 10.91 -21.59 1.23
CA SER A 89 12.11 -20.96 0.69
C SER A 89 12.05 -19.43 0.72
N SER A 90 10.84 -18.85 0.86
CA SER A 90 10.62 -17.41 0.84
C SER A 90 11.17 -16.71 2.08
N GLN A 91 11.67 -15.48 1.92
CA GLN A 91 11.85 -14.56 3.04
C GLN A 91 10.49 -13.98 3.46
N PRO A 92 10.13 -14.02 4.75
CA PRO A 92 8.88 -13.43 5.20
C PRO A 92 8.92 -11.90 5.09
N VAL A 93 7.79 -11.31 4.72
CA VAL A 93 7.56 -9.86 4.72
C VAL A 93 6.72 -9.50 5.93
N VAL A 94 7.07 -8.43 6.64
CA VAL A 94 6.30 -7.91 7.76
C VAL A 94 5.81 -6.52 7.41
N ALA A 95 4.50 -6.34 7.35
CA ALA A 95 3.92 -5.04 7.07
C ALA A 95 2.53 -4.93 7.68
N ASN A 96 2.21 -3.76 8.23
CA ASN A 96 0.88 -3.49 8.78
C ASN A 96 0.44 -4.50 9.85
N GLY A 97 1.39 -4.98 10.67
CA GLY A 97 1.13 -5.92 11.77
C GLY A 97 0.87 -7.37 11.35
N LEU A 98 1.12 -7.71 10.08
CA LEU A 98 1.00 -9.06 9.55
C LEU A 98 2.37 -9.57 9.06
N VAL A 99 2.55 -10.88 9.15
CA VAL A 99 3.66 -11.64 8.59
C VAL A 99 3.14 -12.39 7.36
N TYR A 100 3.69 -12.09 6.20
CA TYR A 100 3.38 -12.73 4.93
C TYR A 100 4.48 -13.74 4.59
N TRP A 101 4.08 -14.92 4.16
CA TRP A 101 5.01 -16.01 3.85
C TRP A 101 4.40 -16.99 2.85
N GLY A 102 5.23 -17.52 1.96
CA GLY A 102 4.83 -18.45 0.91
C GLY A 102 5.34 -19.86 1.19
N SER A 103 4.61 -20.87 0.70
CA SER A 103 5.01 -22.26 0.76
C SER A 103 4.92 -22.97 -0.59
N TRP A 104 5.77 -23.98 -0.78
CA TRP A 104 5.80 -24.77 -2.01
C TRP A 104 4.57 -25.65 -2.21
N ASP A 105 3.67 -25.75 -1.23
CA ASP A 105 2.34 -26.34 -1.41
C ASP A 105 1.40 -25.47 -2.28
N GLY A 106 1.86 -24.28 -2.67
CA GLY A 106 1.16 -23.35 -3.56
C GLY A 106 0.40 -22.26 -2.82
N TYR A 107 0.50 -22.18 -1.50
CA TYR A 107 -0.19 -21.16 -0.72
C TYR A 107 0.70 -19.96 -0.39
N GLU A 108 0.13 -18.77 -0.56
CA GLU A 108 0.58 -17.55 0.11
C GLU A 108 -0.25 -17.38 1.38
N HIS A 109 0.41 -17.02 2.48
CA HIS A 109 -0.21 -16.91 3.79
C HIS A 109 -0.02 -15.51 4.38
N ALA A 110 -0.99 -15.09 5.18
CA ALA A 110 -0.78 -14.02 6.16
C ALA A 110 -1.16 -14.50 7.56
N THR A 111 -0.25 -14.27 8.50
CA THR A 111 -0.43 -14.55 9.93
C THR A 111 -0.23 -13.28 10.73
N ASN A 112 -0.87 -13.17 11.89
CA ASN A 112 -0.54 -12.10 12.84
C ASN A 112 0.72 -12.46 13.66
N ASN A 113 1.17 -11.53 14.49
CA ASN A 113 2.37 -11.70 15.34
C ASN A 113 2.25 -12.77 16.44
N ASN A 114 1.06 -13.37 16.60
CA ASN A 114 0.76 -14.44 17.56
C ASN A 114 0.48 -15.77 16.86
N ASN A 115 0.95 -15.94 15.62
CA ASN A 115 0.81 -17.17 14.83
C ASN A 115 -0.63 -17.52 14.40
N ALA A 116 -1.59 -16.59 14.54
CA ALA A 116 -2.95 -16.83 14.08
C ALA A 116 -3.03 -16.56 12.57
N LYS A 117 -3.57 -17.52 11.82
CA LYS A 117 -3.88 -17.35 10.40
C LYS A 117 -4.92 -16.25 10.21
N VAL A 118 -4.57 -15.24 9.42
CA VAL A 118 -5.51 -14.21 8.97
C VAL A 118 -6.13 -14.63 7.65
N TRP A 119 -5.32 -15.03 6.67
CA TRP A 119 -5.78 -15.63 5.42
C TRP A 119 -4.72 -16.56 4.82
N ALA A 120 -5.15 -17.40 3.87
CA ALA A 120 -4.28 -18.18 3.02
C ALA A 120 -4.93 -18.33 1.64
N THR A 121 -4.15 -18.20 0.58
CA THR A 121 -4.63 -18.25 -0.80
C THR A 121 -3.76 -19.19 -1.62
N ASN A 122 -4.37 -20.18 -2.26
CA ASN A 122 -3.68 -21.02 -3.22
C ASN A 122 -3.48 -20.24 -4.52
N ILE A 123 -2.23 -19.95 -4.85
CA ILE A 123 -1.84 -19.27 -6.09
C ILE A 123 -1.22 -20.23 -7.12
N GLY A 124 -1.18 -21.53 -6.80
CA GLY A 124 -0.80 -22.61 -7.70
C GLY A 124 0.58 -23.17 -7.44
N THR A 125 0.89 -24.26 -8.15
CA THR A 125 2.22 -24.85 -8.19
C THR A 125 2.68 -25.02 -9.64
N THR A 126 3.98 -25.04 -9.83
CA THR A 126 4.63 -25.37 -11.09
C THR A 126 5.46 -26.64 -10.89
N PHE A 127 5.60 -27.45 -11.93
CA PHE A 127 6.51 -28.59 -11.88
C PHE A 127 7.91 -28.13 -12.31
N SER A 128 8.90 -28.29 -11.45
CA SER A 128 10.29 -27.92 -11.75
C SER A 128 11.09 -29.16 -12.15
N ASN A 129 11.57 -29.17 -13.40
CA ASN A 129 12.43 -30.24 -13.92
C ASN A 129 13.81 -30.29 -13.24
N CYS A 130 14.27 -29.19 -12.65
CA CYS A 130 15.55 -29.12 -11.93
C CYS A 130 15.46 -29.70 -10.50
N SER A 131 14.29 -29.70 -9.87
CA SER A 131 14.08 -30.22 -8.52
C SER A 131 13.24 -31.50 -8.47
N PHE A 132 12.73 -31.98 -9.61
CA PHE A 132 11.78 -33.09 -9.72
C PHE A 132 10.60 -33.00 -8.73
N SER A 133 10.18 -31.78 -8.41
CA SER A 133 9.15 -31.53 -7.40
C SER A 133 8.19 -30.42 -7.83
N HIS A 134 7.00 -30.39 -7.23
CA HIS A 134 6.09 -29.26 -7.35
C HIS A 134 6.62 -28.10 -6.50
N VAL A 135 6.80 -26.95 -7.13
CA VAL A 135 7.24 -25.71 -6.52
C VAL A 135 6.07 -24.72 -6.55
N GLY A 136 5.59 -24.36 -5.37
CA GLY A 136 4.56 -23.34 -5.15
C GLY A 136 5.16 -21.95 -5.00
N VAL A 137 4.79 -21.26 -3.93
CA VAL A 137 5.24 -19.90 -3.67
C VAL A 137 6.68 -19.92 -3.16
N ALA A 138 7.56 -19.26 -3.88
CA ALA A 138 8.97 -19.11 -3.57
C ALA A 138 9.36 -17.63 -3.70
N GLY A 139 10.40 -17.22 -2.98
CA GLY A 139 10.96 -15.87 -2.98
C GLY A 139 12.40 -15.88 -2.53
#